data_AF-A0A2P4S6K1-F1
#
_entry.id   AF-A0A2P4S6K1-F1
#
_cell.length_a   1.000
_cell.length_b   1.000
_cell.length_c   1.000
_cell.angle_alpha   90.00
_cell.angle_beta   90.00
_cell.angle_gamma   90.00
#
_symmetry.space_group_name_H-M   'P 1'
#
loop_
_entity.id
_entity.type
_entity.pdbx_description
1 polymer ?
#
loop_
_entity_poly.entity_id
_entity_poly.type
_entity_poly.pdbx_seq_one_letter_code
_entity_poly.pdbx_strand_id
1 'polypeptide(L)'
;MALSLRGDFVRVGSAYEQHKVRSPDCFDVLVPLRLPPRLQPEPSRAAGPAPSGAFVCGLRAPAGAGWPRRYRPFVEGFCAEPRGRCLLSSALVLRWFQGHLQRCLGAVRYRLQERCRISLAACPGRPPTLHIRPCSDYVCCHISMAVRLIPAIPLGDALYLTALPPDVPPAGPAHEALWGLNASRHEQRLLAWLKEQAPASSCHLKCLQLLKGLRDLRGQGLEEPFCSQWGRVLSSYVLKTALFSLMLHGPLEAWDERFLVERLEDLVMYLRDCLRKQTLMHFFLGNASLPEAVALPRFLKEAAPVNLLAAFDGPTLDLAAFQLLYTWSQAPHLIRTYSRARYLRPAPAACRHGAEARQELPGE
;
A
#
# COMPACT_ATOMS: atom_id res chain seq x y z
N MET A 1 19.57 -24.17 -6.78
CA MET A 1 19.59 -22.69 -6.70
C MET A 1 18.39 -22.26 -5.89
N ALA A 2 18.62 -21.46 -4.84
CA ALA A 2 17.60 -21.04 -3.88
C ALA A 2 16.97 -19.68 -4.28
N LEU A 3 15.86 -19.36 -3.63
CA LEU A 3 15.28 -18.01 -3.62
C LEU A 3 16.36 -17.00 -3.18
N SER A 4 16.45 -15.85 -3.85
CA SER A 4 17.42 -14.82 -3.51
C SER A 4 16.87 -13.41 -3.77
N LEU A 5 17.46 -12.40 -3.13
CA LEU A 5 17.14 -11.00 -3.40
C LEU A 5 17.70 -10.58 -4.76
N ARG A 6 16.95 -9.77 -5.51
CA ARG A 6 17.42 -9.25 -6.81
C ARG A 6 18.50 -8.18 -6.67
N GLY A 7 18.61 -7.54 -5.50
CA GLY A 7 19.63 -6.54 -5.17
C GLY A 7 19.17 -5.10 -5.38
N ASP A 8 17.94 -4.90 -5.85
CA ASP A 8 17.30 -3.60 -6.02
C ASP A 8 16.03 -3.49 -5.16
N PHE A 9 15.35 -2.34 -5.22
CA PHE A 9 14.14 -2.07 -4.47
C PHE A 9 13.23 -1.08 -5.21
N VAL A 10 11.93 -1.11 -4.87
CA VAL A 10 10.92 -0.24 -5.48
C VAL A 10 10.18 0.53 -4.40
N ARG A 11 10.19 1.86 -4.50
CA ARG A 11 9.51 2.78 -3.59
C ARG A 11 8.02 2.80 -3.89
N VAL A 12 7.17 2.42 -2.94
CA VAL A 12 5.71 2.30 -3.13
C VAL A 12 4.93 2.86 -1.95
N GLY A 13 3.65 3.13 -2.18
CA GLY A 13 2.73 3.54 -1.13
C GLY A 13 2.70 5.05 -0.84
N SER A 14 1.79 5.40 0.06
CA SER A 14 1.28 6.77 0.22
C SER A 14 2.31 7.86 0.58
N ALA A 15 3.48 7.49 1.13
CA ALA A 15 4.56 8.45 1.41
C ALA A 15 5.20 8.96 0.12
N TYR A 16 5.52 8.06 -0.81
CA TYR A 16 6.07 8.43 -2.12
C TYR A 16 5.01 9.01 -3.06
N GLU A 17 3.74 8.69 -2.82
CA GLU A 17 2.58 9.25 -3.54
C GLU A 17 2.10 10.59 -2.94
N GLN A 18 2.81 11.15 -1.96
CA GLN A 18 2.55 12.47 -1.37
C GLN A 18 1.16 12.62 -0.69
N HIS A 19 0.58 11.54 -0.18
CA HIS A 19 -0.72 11.57 0.50
C HIS A 19 -0.76 10.79 1.83
N LYS A 20 0.37 10.70 2.53
CA LYS A 20 0.50 10.14 3.89
C LYS A 20 0.01 11.16 4.94
N VAL A 21 -0.62 10.70 6.04
CA VAL A 21 -1.26 11.58 7.04
C VAL A 21 -0.76 11.35 8.47
N ARG A 22 -0.78 10.11 8.99
CA ARG A 22 -0.56 9.85 10.43
C ARG A 22 0.87 9.47 10.85
N SER A 23 1.76 9.20 9.90
CA SER A 23 3.15 8.81 10.17
C SER A 23 3.98 9.10 8.93
N PRO A 24 4.47 10.34 8.72
CA PRO A 24 5.31 10.66 7.57
C PRO A 24 6.57 9.79 7.51
N ASP A 25 6.99 9.27 8.67
CA ASP A 25 8.19 8.47 8.84
C ASP A 25 7.99 6.97 8.48
N CYS A 26 6.81 6.60 7.98
CA CYS A 26 6.49 5.23 7.58
C CYS A 26 6.45 5.07 6.06
N PHE A 27 7.38 4.26 5.53
CA PHE A 27 7.58 4.01 4.11
C PHE A 27 7.33 2.54 3.75
N ASP A 28 6.86 2.29 2.53
CA ASP A 28 6.70 0.94 2.01
C ASP A 28 7.66 0.74 0.83
N VAL A 29 8.36 -0.40 0.82
CA VAL A 29 9.34 -0.72 -0.22
C VAL A 29 9.12 -2.17 -0.67
N LEU A 30 8.98 -2.37 -1.98
CA LEU A 30 9.04 -3.71 -2.56
C LEU A 30 10.51 -4.12 -2.69
N VAL A 31 10.80 -5.36 -2.31
CA VAL A 31 12.10 -6.00 -2.43
C VAL A 31 11.96 -7.15 -3.44
N PRO A 32 12.30 -6.91 -4.73
CA PRO A 32 12.15 -7.91 -5.76
C PRO A 32 13.01 -9.16 -5.50
N LEU A 33 12.43 -10.32 -5.74
CA LEU A 33 13.07 -11.63 -5.59
C LEU A 33 13.49 -12.19 -6.96
N ARG A 34 14.60 -12.93 -6.97
CA ARG A 34 14.99 -13.80 -8.08
C ARG A 34 14.45 -15.20 -7.82
N LEU A 35 13.62 -15.66 -8.75
CA LEU A 35 13.00 -16.97 -8.70
C LEU A 35 13.71 -17.97 -9.63
N PRO A 36 13.60 -19.28 -9.35
CA PRO A 36 13.91 -20.30 -10.34
C PRO A 36 13.12 -20.08 -11.64
N PRO A 37 13.72 -20.41 -12.81
CA PRO A 37 13.02 -20.31 -14.08
C PRO A 37 11.85 -21.31 -14.15
N ARG A 38 10.89 -21.04 -15.05
CA ARG A 38 9.73 -21.90 -15.35
C ARG A 38 8.62 -21.94 -14.28
N LEU A 39 8.60 -21.00 -13.33
CA LEU A 39 7.37 -20.73 -12.58
C LEU A 39 6.36 -20.05 -13.50
N GLN A 40 5.14 -20.57 -13.55
CA GLN A 40 4.08 -20.04 -14.39
C GLN A 40 3.00 -19.37 -13.54
N PRO A 41 2.64 -18.10 -13.82
CA PRO A 41 1.50 -17.48 -13.16
C PRO A 41 0.20 -18.17 -13.60
N GLU A 42 -0.51 -18.73 -12.65
CA GLU A 42 -1.87 -19.23 -12.82
C GLU A 42 -2.82 -18.21 -12.17
N PRO A 43 -3.50 -17.34 -12.95
CA PRO A 43 -4.53 -16.49 -12.39
C PRO A 43 -5.61 -17.38 -11.79
N SER A 44 -5.92 -17.17 -10.51
CA SER A 44 -6.97 -17.95 -9.86
C SER A 44 -8.31 -17.45 -10.39
N ARG A 45 -8.82 -18.13 -11.43
CA ARG A 45 -10.24 -18.06 -11.79
C ARG A 45 -11.00 -18.76 -10.66
N ALA A 46 -11.27 -18.04 -9.57
CA ALA A 46 -12.30 -18.50 -8.64
C ALA A 46 -13.56 -18.70 -9.49
N ALA A 47 -14.06 -19.92 -9.58
CA ALA A 47 -15.37 -20.18 -10.16
C ALA A 47 -16.39 -19.56 -9.20
N GLY A 48 -16.86 -18.35 -9.51
CA GLY A 48 -17.72 -17.53 -8.66
C GLY A 48 -17.19 -16.10 -8.47
N PRO A 49 -17.98 -15.17 -7.90
CA PRO A 49 -17.49 -13.84 -7.56
C PRO A 49 -16.23 -13.99 -6.71
N ALA A 50 -15.14 -13.34 -7.10
CA ALA A 50 -13.86 -13.46 -6.41
C ALA A 50 -14.08 -13.20 -4.91
N PRO A 51 -13.82 -14.18 -4.01
CA PRO A 51 -14.16 -14.07 -2.58
C PRO A 51 -13.32 -13.03 -1.83
N SER A 52 -12.42 -12.35 -2.53
CA SER A 52 -11.58 -11.28 -2.04
C SER A 52 -11.66 -10.18 -3.09
N GLY A 53 -11.90 -8.94 -2.68
CA GLY A 53 -11.86 -7.75 -3.55
C GLY A 53 -10.45 -7.43 -4.05
N ALA A 54 -9.69 -8.45 -4.42
CA ALA A 54 -8.31 -8.43 -4.86
C ALA A 54 -8.10 -9.48 -5.96
N PHE A 55 -7.29 -9.14 -6.96
CA PHE A 55 -6.82 -10.13 -7.93
C PHE A 55 -5.82 -11.07 -7.27
N VAL A 56 -6.05 -12.36 -7.44
CA VAL A 56 -5.25 -13.43 -6.85
C VAL A 56 -4.64 -14.33 -7.92
N CYS A 57 -3.35 -14.63 -7.77
CA CYS A 57 -2.57 -15.45 -8.68
C CYS A 57 -1.80 -16.52 -7.89
N GLY A 58 -1.87 -17.77 -8.34
CA GLY A 58 -0.96 -18.82 -7.92
C GLY A 58 0.28 -18.82 -8.80
N LEU A 59 1.42 -19.25 -8.27
CA LEU A 59 2.64 -19.43 -9.06
C LEU A 59 2.98 -20.91 -9.10
N ARG A 60 2.70 -21.56 -10.23
CA ARG A 60 2.84 -23.01 -10.37
C ARG A 60 4.28 -23.40 -10.65
N ALA A 61 4.75 -24.37 -9.87
CA ALA A 61 5.96 -25.10 -10.14
C ALA A 61 5.70 -26.23 -11.17
N PRO A 62 6.66 -26.51 -12.07
CA PRO A 62 6.56 -27.64 -12.99
C PRO A 62 6.38 -28.97 -12.25
N ALA A 63 5.48 -29.82 -12.73
CA ALA A 63 5.30 -31.17 -12.19
C ALA A 63 6.32 -32.15 -12.81
N GLY A 64 6.72 -33.17 -12.03
CA GLY A 64 7.52 -34.30 -12.52
C GLY A 64 8.93 -33.93 -13.01
N ALA A 65 9.33 -34.42 -14.18
CA ALA A 65 10.65 -34.19 -14.79
C ALA A 65 10.90 -32.75 -15.29
N GLY A 66 9.93 -31.84 -15.13
CA GLY A 66 10.00 -30.46 -15.62
C GLY A 66 11.07 -29.58 -14.94
N TRP A 67 11.51 -29.98 -13.74
CA TRP A 67 12.61 -29.34 -13.02
C TRP A 67 13.77 -30.30 -12.73
N PRO A 68 15.03 -29.90 -13.00
CA PRO A 68 16.20 -30.68 -12.59
C PRO A 68 16.21 -30.92 -11.07
N ARG A 69 16.76 -32.08 -10.63
CA ARG A 69 16.87 -32.47 -9.21
C ARG A 69 17.45 -31.38 -8.29
N ARG A 70 18.28 -30.48 -8.82
CA ARG A 70 18.86 -29.32 -8.10
C ARG A 70 17.84 -28.31 -7.54
N TYR A 71 16.57 -28.38 -7.97
CA TYR A 71 15.48 -27.54 -7.48
C TYR A 71 14.57 -28.25 -6.47
N ARG A 72 14.83 -29.53 -6.16
CA ARG A 72 14.06 -30.26 -5.14
C ARG A 72 14.03 -29.56 -3.77
N PRO A 73 15.15 -29.01 -3.23
CA PRO A 73 15.10 -28.26 -1.98
C PRO A 73 14.28 -26.97 -2.06
N PHE A 74 14.15 -26.38 -3.25
CA PHE A 74 13.31 -25.21 -3.45
C PHE A 74 11.83 -25.60 -3.40
N VAL A 75 11.43 -26.67 -4.08
CA VAL A 75 10.06 -27.18 -4.05
C VAL A 75 9.66 -27.54 -2.62
N GLU A 76 10.47 -28.33 -1.93
CA GLU A 76 10.21 -28.77 -0.56
C GLU A 76 10.20 -27.61 0.45
N GLY A 77 10.98 -26.55 0.20
CA GLY A 77 11.10 -25.41 1.12
C GLY A 77 10.13 -24.26 0.88
N PHE A 78 9.57 -24.12 -0.33
CA PHE A 78 8.79 -22.94 -0.73
C PHE A 78 7.45 -23.24 -1.40
N CYS A 79 7.21 -24.46 -1.85
CA CYS A 79 5.94 -24.81 -2.49
C CYS A 79 5.00 -25.53 -1.52
N ALA A 80 3.71 -25.28 -1.69
CA ALA A 80 2.62 -26.02 -1.07
C ALA A 80 1.86 -26.79 -2.16
N GLU A 81 1.19 -27.88 -1.78
CA GLU A 81 0.43 -28.72 -2.72
C GLU A 81 -1.08 -28.71 -2.47
N PRO A 82 -1.76 -27.53 -2.55
CA PRO A 82 -3.21 -27.50 -2.44
C PRO A 82 -3.83 -28.24 -3.64
N ARG A 83 -4.70 -29.22 -3.34
CA ARG A 83 -5.46 -29.99 -4.34
C ARG A 83 -4.58 -30.64 -5.42
N GLY A 84 -3.39 -31.12 -5.05
CA GLY A 84 -2.47 -31.82 -5.96
C GLY A 84 -1.71 -30.92 -6.94
N ARG A 85 -1.74 -29.60 -6.75
CA ARG A 85 -0.96 -28.63 -7.56
C ARG A 85 0.19 -28.06 -6.74
N CYS A 86 1.41 -28.16 -7.25
CA CYS A 86 2.58 -27.57 -6.62
C CYS A 86 2.63 -26.05 -6.90
N LEU A 87 2.29 -25.23 -5.90
CA LEU A 87 2.24 -23.77 -6.00
C LEU A 87 3.22 -23.12 -5.01
N LEU A 88 3.85 -22.01 -5.40
CA LEU A 88 4.71 -21.23 -4.53
C LEU A 88 3.90 -20.62 -3.37
N SER A 89 4.23 -20.98 -2.13
CA SER A 89 3.58 -20.46 -0.94
C SER A 89 4.08 -19.06 -0.60
N SER A 90 3.15 -18.10 -0.52
CA SER A 90 3.46 -16.74 -0.08
C SER A 90 3.86 -16.70 1.40
N ALA A 91 3.28 -17.59 2.23
CA ALA A 91 3.63 -17.74 3.64
C ALA A 91 5.06 -18.27 3.85
N LEU A 92 5.46 -19.32 3.11
CA LEU A 92 6.83 -19.87 3.19
C LEU A 92 7.87 -18.86 2.70
N VAL A 93 7.58 -18.14 1.61
CA VAL A 93 8.44 -17.06 1.11
C VAL A 93 8.57 -15.94 2.14
N LEU A 94 7.48 -15.48 2.76
CA LEU A 94 7.52 -14.47 3.81
C LEU A 94 8.36 -14.91 5.01
N ARG A 95 8.18 -16.16 5.48
CA ARG A 95 8.95 -16.72 6.60
C ARG A 95 10.45 -16.77 6.29
N TRP A 96 10.81 -17.25 5.10
CA TRP A 96 12.21 -17.23 4.65
C TRP A 96 12.74 -15.81 4.57
N PHE A 97 11.97 -14.87 4.02
CA PHE A 97 12.37 -13.49 3.82
C PHE A 97 12.66 -12.79 5.15
N GLN A 98 11.83 -13.00 6.16
CA GLN A 98 12.05 -12.52 7.52
C GLN A 98 13.39 -13.04 8.10
N GLY A 99 13.62 -14.36 8.03
CA GLY A 99 14.87 -14.95 8.52
C GLY A 99 16.10 -14.52 7.71
N HIS A 100 15.95 -14.29 6.40
CA HIS A 100 17.01 -13.79 5.54
C HIS A 100 17.37 -12.33 5.87
N LEU A 101 16.37 -11.46 6.05
CA LEU A 101 16.58 -10.07 6.47
C LEU A 101 17.20 -9.97 7.87
N GLN A 102 16.80 -10.83 8.81
CA GLN A 102 17.40 -10.84 10.14
C GLN A 102 18.91 -11.15 10.09
N ARG A 103 19.31 -12.11 9.23
CA ARG A 103 20.74 -12.41 8.99
C ARG A 103 21.48 -11.26 8.30
N CYS A 104 20.87 -10.66 7.28
CA CYS A 104 21.44 -9.50 6.58
C CYS A 104 21.63 -8.32 7.55
N LEU A 105 20.64 -8.04 8.41
CA LEU A 105 20.73 -7.01 9.42
C LEU A 105 21.89 -7.29 10.39
N GLY A 106 22.06 -8.54 10.84
CA GLY A 106 23.21 -8.93 11.66
C GLY A 106 24.56 -8.59 11.03
N ALA A 107 24.70 -8.79 9.71
CA ALA A 107 25.94 -8.50 8.98
C ALA A 107 26.24 -7.00 8.82
N VAL A 108 25.22 -6.16 8.70
CA VAL A 108 25.40 -4.70 8.46
C VAL A 108 25.25 -3.84 9.71
N ARG A 109 24.68 -4.38 10.79
CA ARG A 109 24.33 -3.62 12.01
C ARG A 109 25.54 -2.90 12.62
N TYR A 110 26.69 -3.56 12.68
CA TYR A 110 27.90 -2.95 13.25
C TYR A 110 28.32 -1.68 12.51
N ARG A 111 28.23 -1.65 11.18
CA ARG A 111 28.61 -0.47 10.36
C ARG A 111 27.66 0.71 10.53
N LEU A 112 26.45 0.46 11.05
CA LEU A 112 25.40 1.45 11.15
C LEU A 112 25.20 1.94 12.59
N GLN A 113 25.73 1.24 13.59
CA GLN A 113 25.45 1.47 15.01
C GLN A 113 25.85 2.88 15.50
N GLU A 114 26.90 3.46 14.92
CA GLU A 114 27.38 4.81 15.23
C GLU A 114 26.41 5.89 14.72
N ARG A 115 25.68 5.61 13.63
CA ARG A 115 24.80 6.57 12.96
C ARG A 115 23.33 6.37 13.30
N CYS A 116 22.90 5.14 13.56
CA CYS A 116 21.53 4.82 13.86
C CYS A 116 21.35 3.51 14.62
N ARG A 117 20.32 3.47 15.48
CA ARG A 117 19.79 2.24 16.07
C ARG A 117 18.80 1.62 15.09
N ILE A 118 19.07 0.39 14.68
CA ILE A 118 18.24 -0.35 13.73
C ILE A 118 17.66 -1.59 14.40
N SER A 119 16.36 -1.82 14.21
CA SER A 119 15.70 -3.06 14.61
C SER A 119 14.75 -3.55 13.52
N LEU A 120 14.50 -4.86 13.48
CA LEU A 120 13.55 -5.48 12.56
C LEU A 120 12.38 -6.02 13.38
N ALA A 121 11.18 -5.49 13.15
CA ALA A 121 9.95 -6.04 13.66
C ALA A 121 9.39 -7.05 12.66
N ALA A 122 9.21 -8.30 13.09
CA ALA A 122 8.63 -9.37 12.28
C ALA A 122 7.39 -9.91 12.98
N CYS A 123 6.32 -10.10 12.21
CA CYS A 123 5.11 -10.78 12.67
C CYS A 123 4.80 -11.92 11.67
N PRO A 124 4.31 -13.08 12.14
CA PRO A 124 3.89 -14.16 11.24
C PRO A 124 2.88 -13.65 10.20
N GLY A 125 3.06 -14.06 8.94
CA GLY A 125 2.15 -13.70 7.83
C GLY A 125 2.21 -12.23 7.38
N ARG A 126 3.04 -11.38 7.98
CA ARG A 126 3.18 -9.96 7.60
C ARG A 126 4.59 -9.63 7.10
N PRO A 127 4.74 -8.71 6.13
CA PRO A 127 6.05 -8.19 5.74
C PRO A 127 6.76 -7.55 6.95
N PRO A 128 8.06 -7.82 7.16
CA PRO A 128 8.81 -7.24 8.26
C PRO A 128 8.97 -5.72 8.09
N THR A 129 9.03 -5.02 9.22
CA THR A 129 9.22 -3.56 9.27
C THR A 129 10.57 -3.25 9.90
N LEU A 130 11.42 -2.55 9.15
CA LEU A 130 12.71 -2.05 9.60
C LEU A 130 12.52 -0.71 10.30
N HIS A 131 12.83 -0.65 11.58
CA HIS A 131 12.85 0.59 12.35
C HIS A 131 14.25 1.17 12.35
N ILE A 132 14.37 2.43 11.96
CA ILE A 132 15.63 3.17 11.90
C ILE A 132 15.48 4.40 12.77
N ARG A 133 16.27 4.48 13.84
CA ARG A 133 16.32 5.66 14.71
C ARG A 133 17.72 6.28 14.62
N PRO A 134 17.88 7.45 14.01
CA PRO A 134 19.17 8.13 13.96
C PRO A 134 19.74 8.36 15.38
N CYS A 135 21.05 8.18 15.52
CA CYS A 135 21.82 8.56 16.70
C CYS A 135 22.37 9.96 16.40
N SER A 136 21.72 10.99 16.91
CA SER A 136 22.15 12.37 16.72
C SER A 136 21.74 13.19 17.93
N ASP A 137 22.60 14.15 18.30
CA ASP A 137 22.41 15.05 19.44
C ASP A 137 21.46 16.20 19.11
N TYR A 138 20.98 16.28 17.86
CA TYR A 138 19.99 17.26 17.43
C TYR A 138 18.57 16.74 17.70
N VAL A 139 17.76 17.57 18.37
CA VAL A 139 16.37 17.24 18.80
C VAL A 139 15.47 16.82 17.63
N CYS A 140 15.68 17.37 16.42
CA CYS A 140 14.92 17.01 15.22
C CYS A 140 15.28 15.63 14.63
N CYS A 141 16.36 15.01 15.09
CA CYS A 141 16.89 13.74 14.58
C CYS A 141 16.44 12.51 15.38
N HIS A 142 15.62 12.66 16.43
CA HIS A 142 15.03 11.53 17.15
C HIS A 142 13.82 10.90 16.45
N ILE A 143 13.46 11.40 15.27
CA ILE A 143 12.35 10.89 14.48
C ILE A 143 12.70 9.47 13.99
N SER A 144 12.02 8.48 14.56
CA SER A 144 12.17 7.09 14.15
C SER A 144 11.44 6.87 12.84
N MET A 145 12.17 6.37 11.84
CA MET A 145 11.62 5.91 10.58
C MET A 145 11.24 4.44 10.68
N ALA A 146 10.21 4.04 9.94
CA ALA A 146 9.79 2.66 9.79
C ALA A 146 9.62 2.35 8.31
N VAL A 147 10.38 1.39 7.80
CA VAL A 147 10.35 0.97 6.41
C VAL A 147 9.81 -0.45 6.34
N ARG A 148 8.61 -0.62 5.81
CA ARG A 148 8.04 -1.95 5.55
C ARG A 148 8.69 -2.55 4.32
N LEU A 149 9.34 -3.70 4.50
CA LEU A 149 10.06 -4.41 3.45
C LEU A 149 9.15 -5.54 2.94
N ILE A 150 8.68 -5.43 1.70
CA ILE A 150 7.68 -6.32 1.12
C ILE A 150 8.35 -7.22 0.07
N PRO A 151 8.45 -8.54 0.28
CA PRO A 151 8.98 -9.42 -0.76
C PRO A 151 8.06 -9.41 -1.97
N ALA A 152 8.64 -9.22 -3.15
CA ALA A 152 7.89 -9.01 -4.38
C ALA A 152 8.42 -9.90 -5.51
N ILE A 153 7.51 -10.55 -6.22
CA ILE A 153 7.84 -11.38 -7.37
C ILE A 153 7.58 -10.57 -8.64
N PRO A 154 8.60 -10.25 -9.45
CA PRO A 154 8.42 -9.46 -10.65
C PRO A 154 7.65 -10.26 -11.72
N LEU A 155 6.63 -9.64 -12.33
CA LEU A 155 5.90 -10.19 -13.48
C LEU A 155 6.29 -9.56 -14.82
N GLY A 156 7.03 -8.45 -14.80
CA GLY A 156 7.26 -7.60 -15.97
C GLY A 156 6.48 -6.29 -15.87
N ASP A 157 6.79 -5.31 -16.73
CA ASP A 157 6.07 -4.02 -16.84
C ASP A 157 5.92 -3.21 -15.53
N ALA A 158 6.83 -3.42 -14.57
CA ALA A 158 6.75 -2.86 -13.21
C ALA A 158 5.54 -3.35 -12.39
N LEU A 159 5.02 -4.54 -12.72
CA LEU A 159 4.05 -5.30 -11.94
C LEU A 159 4.74 -6.33 -11.06
N TYR A 160 4.15 -6.54 -9.89
CA TYR A 160 4.67 -7.45 -8.88
C TYR A 160 3.57 -8.28 -8.26
N LEU A 161 3.92 -9.48 -7.82
CA LEU A 161 3.10 -10.30 -6.94
C LEU A 161 3.61 -10.18 -5.51
N THR A 162 2.71 -9.91 -4.58
CA THR A 162 3.01 -9.78 -3.14
C THR A 162 2.09 -10.69 -2.34
N ALA A 163 2.53 -11.11 -1.16
CA ALA A 163 1.66 -11.89 -0.27
C ALA A 163 0.37 -11.13 0.07
N LEU A 164 -0.74 -11.85 0.17
CA LEU A 164 -2.01 -11.28 0.58
C LEU A 164 -1.93 -10.82 2.04
N PRO A 165 -2.59 -9.71 2.42
CA PRO A 165 -2.70 -9.33 3.81
C PRO A 165 -3.38 -10.45 4.63
N PRO A 166 -2.92 -10.75 5.86
CA PRO A 166 -3.53 -11.78 6.70
C PRO A 166 -4.98 -11.46 7.11
N ASP A 167 -5.38 -10.19 6.96
CA ASP A 167 -6.72 -9.71 7.30
C ASP A 167 -7.74 -10.01 6.19
N VAL A 168 -7.31 -10.61 5.07
CA VAL A 168 -8.22 -11.17 4.06
C VAL A 168 -8.71 -12.54 4.59
N PRO A 169 -10.04 -12.76 4.72
CA PRO A 169 -10.54 -14.03 5.21
C PRO A 169 -10.04 -15.18 4.31
N PRO A 170 -9.51 -16.26 4.89
CA PRO A 170 -8.93 -17.34 4.11
C PRO A 170 -10.01 -18.02 3.28
N ALA A 171 -9.93 -17.89 1.96
CA ALA A 171 -10.79 -18.60 1.00
C ALA A 171 -10.41 -20.09 0.85
N GLY A 172 -10.10 -20.77 1.96
CA GLY A 172 -9.70 -22.18 2.03
C GLY A 172 -8.19 -22.45 1.94
N PRO A 173 -7.78 -23.73 1.86
CA PRO A 173 -6.38 -24.17 1.98
C PRO A 173 -5.46 -23.69 0.86
N ALA A 174 -6.00 -23.12 -0.22
CA ALA A 174 -5.21 -22.51 -1.28
C ALA A 174 -4.69 -21.11 -0.92
N HIS A 175 -5.23 -20.45 0.12
CA HIS A 175 -4.92 -19.05 0.45
C HIS A 175 -3.42 -18.81 0.72
N GLU A 176 -2.73 -19.78 1.33
CA GLU A 176 -1.29 -19.70 1.61
C GLU A 176 -0.41 -19.76 0.35
N ALA A 177 -0.99 -20.18 -0.79
CA ALA A 177 -0.33 -20.26 -2.09
C ALA A 177 -0.82 -19.17 -3.07
N LEU A 178 -1.69 -18.26 -2.63
CA LEU A 178 -2.15 -17.14 -3.42
C LEU A 178 -1.30 -15.89 -3.18
N TRP A 179 -1.13 -15.15 -4.26
CA TRP A 179 -0.42 -13.88 -4.33
C TRP A 179 -1.37 -12.79 -4.84
N GLY A 180 -1.31 -11.61 -4.24
CA GLY A 180 -2.00 -10.42 -4.73
C GLY A 180 -1.19 -9.70 -5.80
N LEU A 181 -1.86 -9.13 -6.80
CA LEU A 181 -1.22 -8.23 -7.76
C LEU A 181 -0.97 -6.86 -7.12
N ASN A 182 0.26 -6.37 -7.22
CA ASN A 182 0.66 -5.02 -6.89
C ASN A 182 0.91 -4.22 -8.17
N ALA A 183 0.07 -3.20 -8.39
CA ALA A 183 0.16 -2.26 -9.51
C ALA A 183 0.60 -0.86 -9.06
N SER A 184 1.29 -0.73 -7.91
CA SER A 184 1.61 0.58 -7.32
C SER A 184 2.46 1.47 -8.23
N ARG A 185 3.22 0.90 -9.17
CA ARG A 185 3.96 1.69 -10.18
C ARG A 185 3.04 2.30 -11.24
N HIS A 186 1.97 1.61 -11.63
CA HIS A 186 0.96 2.19 -12.51
C HIS A 186 0.11 3.23 -11.77
N GLU A 187 -0.19 3.01 -10.49
CA GLU A 187 -0.84 4.00 -9.62
C GLU A 187 -0.02 5.30 -9.53
N GLN A 188 1.30 5.18 -9.33
CA GLN A 188 2.21 6.33 -9.31
C GLN A 188 2.27 7.07 -10.64
N ARG A 189 2.28 6.33 -11.77
CA ARG A 189 2.24 6.95 -13.11
C ARG A 189 0.94 7.70 -13.35
N LEU A 190 -0.19 7.11 -12.97
CA LEU A 190 -1.50 7.76 -13.06
C LEU A 190 -1.56 9.01 -12.19
N LEU A 191 -1.07 8.95 -10.94
CA LEU A 191 -1.00 10.13 -10.07
C LEU A 191 -0.11 11.23 -10.65
N ALA A 192 1.05 10.88 -11.20
CA ALA A 192 1.94 11.83 -11.84
C ALA A 192 1.25 12.49 -13.04
N TRP A 193 0.63 11.70 -13.91
CA TRP A 193 -0.14 12.20 -15.04
C TRP A 193 -1.29 13.11 -14.60
N LEU A 194 -2.10 12.70 -13.62
CA LEU A 194 -3.19 13.52 -13.08
C LEU A 194 -2.67 14.86 -12.52
N LYS A 195 -1.50 14.86 -11.89
CA LYS A 195 -0.86 16.07 -11.37
C LYS A 195 -0.40 17.01 -12.49
N GLU A 196 0.04 16.46 -13.62
CA GLU A 196 0.42 17.23 -14.80
C GLU A 196 -0.79 17.83 -15.53
N GLN A 197 -1.92 17.13 -15.52
CA GLN A 197 -3.14 17.57 -16.21
C GLN A 197 -4.03 18.48 -15.37
N ALA A 198 -4.03 18.33 -14.05
CA ALA A 198 -4.83 19.16 -13.15
C ALA A 198 -4.21 20.56 -12.95
N PRO A 199 -4.98 21.56 -12.44
CA PRO A 199 -4.44 22.88 -12.12
C PRO A 199 -3.22 22.81 -11.20
N ALA A 200 -2.29 23.76 -11.34
CA ALA A 200 -1.10 23.83 -10.48
C ALA A 200 -1.45 23.91 -8.98
N SER A 201 -2.57 24.56 -8.65
CA SER A 201 -3.16 24.67 -7.32
C SER A 201 -4.10 23.49 -6.99
N SER A 202 -3.95 22.31 -7.61
CA SER A 202 -4.97 21.28 -7.45
C SER A 202 -5.07 20.71 -6.02
N CYS A 203 -6.30 20.50 -5.55
CA CYS A 203 -6.61 20.02 -4.21
C CYS A 203 -6.81 18.50 -4.09
N HIS A 204 -6.74 17.73 -5.17
CA HIS A 204 -7.07 16.28 -5.15
C HIS A 204 -6.30 15.47 -4.08
N LEU A 205 -4.99 15.70 -3.92
CA LEU A 205 -4.21 15.05 -2.85
C LEU A 205 -4.58 15.58 -1.46
N LYS A 206 -4.90 16.87 -1.33
CA LYS A 206 -5.39 17.46 -0.07
C LYS A 206 -6.72 16.82 0.33
N CYS A 207 -7.66 16.64 -0.61
CA CYS A 207 -8.91 15.91 -0.37
C CYS A 207 -8.64 14.49 0.14
N LEU A 208 -7.75 13.75 -0.53
CA LEU A 208 -7.40 12.38 -0.12
C LEU A 208 -6.74 12.33 1.27
N GLN A 209 -5.87 13.28 1.58
CA GLN A 209 -5.23 13.41 2.89
C GLN A 209 -6.26 13.73 3.98
N LEU A 210 -7.13 14.72 3.78
CA LEU A 210 -8.19 15.09 4.72
C LEU A 210 -9.12 13.92 4.97
N LEU A 211 -9.57 13.22 3.93
CA LEU A 211 -10.45 12.07 4.04
C LEU A 211 -9.79 10.92 4.81
N LYS A 212 -8.52 10.63 4.55
CA LYS A 212 -7.74 9.65 5.33
C LYS A 212 -7.64 10.06 6.79
N GLY A 213 -7.38 11.34 7.06
CA GLY A 213 -7.33 11.90 8.41
C GLY A 213 -8.66 11.73 9.15
N LEU A 214 -9.77 12.09 8.52
CA LEU A 214 -11.12 11.93 9.05
C LEU A 214 -11.47 10.47 9.32
N ARG A 215 -11.23 9.57 8.36
CA ARG A 215 -11.39 8.12 8.55
C ARG A 215 -10.61 7.64 9.77
N ASP A 216 -9.34 8.00 9.85
CA ASP A 216 -8.48 7.50 10.90
C ASP A 216 -8.89 8.07 12.28
N LEU A 217 -9.37 9.32 12.34
CA LEU A 217 -9.88 9.96 13.57
C LEU A 217 -11.16 9.27 14.04
N ARG A 218 -12.10 9.03 13.12
CA ARG A 218 -13.32 8.30 13.43
C ARG A 218 -13.03 6.91 13.97
N GLY A 219 -12.09 6.20 13.34
CA GLY A 219 -11.73 4.83 13.72
C GLY A 219 -11.34 4.67 15.20
N GLN A 220 -10.80 5.71 15.85
CA GLN A 220 -10.42 5.64 17.26
C GLN A 220 -11.60 5.63 18.23
N GLY A 221 -12.79 6.07 17.79
CA GLY A 221 -13.99 6.17 18.61
C GLY A 221 -15.10 5.18 18.23
N LEU A 222 -14.82 4.21 17.36
CA LEU A 222 -15.77 3.17 16.99
C LEU A 222 -15.60 1.96 17.91
N GLU A 223 -16.70 1.30 18.23
CA GLU A 223 -16.70 0.06 19.01
C GLU A 223 -16.37 -1.16 18.12
N GLU A 224 -15.82 -2.21 18.74
CA GLU A 224 -15.65 -3.51 18.08
C GLU A 224 -17.00 -4.23 17.93
N PRO A 225 -17.20 -5.04 16.87
CA PRO A 225 -16.22 -5.49 15.88
C PRO A 225 -16.03 -4.52 14.68
N PHE A 226 -16.83 -3.46 14.60
CA PHE A 226 -16.87 -2.60 13.41
C PHE A 226 -15.62 -1.73 13.26
N CYS A 227 -14.98 -1.34 14.37
CA CYS A 227 -13.71 -0.60 14.35
C CYS A 227 -12.65 -1.29 13.48
N SER A 228 -12.48 -2.62 13.64
CA SER A 228 -11.54 -3.41 12.83
C SER A 228 -11.90 -3.45 11.34
N GLN A 229 -13.19 -3.36 11.00
CA GLN A 229 -13.70 -3.39 9.63
C GLN A 229 -13.67 -2.00 8.97
N TRP A 230 -13.88 -0.92 9.72
CA TRP A 230 -13.90 0.46 9.24
C TRP A 230 -12.65 0.81 8.42
N GLY A 231 -11.47 0.52 8.98
CA GLY A 231 -10.20 0.77 8.29
C GLY A 231 -9.97 -0.12 7.07
N ARG A 232 -10.61 -1.29 7.02
CA ARG A 232 -10.54 -2.25 5.90
C ARG A 232 -11.47 -1.84 4.76
N VAL A 233 -12.73 -1.52 5.07
CA VAL A 233 -13.73 -1.03 4.11
C VAL A 233 -13.22 0.27 3.48
N LEU A 234 -12.81 1.25 4.28
CA LEU A 234 -12.26 2.52 3.81
C LEU A 234 -10.74 2.50 3.74
N SER A 235 -10.15 1.40 3.25
CA SER A 235 -8.70 1.31 3.10
C SER A 235 -8.13 2.47 2.28
N SER A 236 -6.85 2.79 2.46
CA SER A 236 -6.21 3.86 1.67
C SER A 236 -6.27 3.58 0.16
N TYR A 237 -6.37 2.30 -0.23
CA TYR A 237 -6.53 1.88 -1.61
C TYR A 237 -7.94 2.17 -2.15
N VAL A 238 -8.98 1.90 -1.36
CA VAL A 238 -10.39 2.24 -1.70
C VAL A 238 -10.56 3.74 -1.87
N LEU A 239 -10.04 4.55 -0.93
CA LEU A 239 -10.12 6.01 -1.02
C LEU A 239 -9.40 6.55 -2.27
N LYS A 240 -8.22 5.99 -2.58
CA LYS A 240 -7.45 6.37 -3.78
C LYS A 240 -8.17 5.97 -5.07
N THR A 241 -8.78 4.78 -5.10
CA THR A 241 -9.54 4.30 -6.25
C THR A 241 -10.76 5.18 -6.52
N ALA A 242 -11.49 5.58 -5.47
CA ALA A 242 -12.61 6.52 -5.61
C ALA A 242 -12.17 7.89 -6.13
N LEU A 243 -11.03 8.42 -5.66
CA LEU A 243 -10.45 9.66 -6.18
C LEU A 243 -10.15 9.54 -7.68
N PHE A 244 -9.47 8.47 -8.10
CA PHE A 244 -9.17 8.25 -9.52
C PHE A 244 -10.43 8.18 -10.38
N SER A 245 -11.45 7.48 -9.91
CA SER A 245 -12.73 7.42 -10.61
C SER A 245 -13.32 8.81 -10.79
N LEU A 246 -13.41 9.62 -9.74
CA LEU A 246 -13.95 10.98 -9.86
C LEU A 246 -13.13 11.89 -10.77
N MET A 247 -11.80 11.85 -10.65
CA MET A 247 -10.93 12.69 -11.47
C MET A 247 -11.03 12.36 -12.96
N LEU A 248 -11.18 11.09 -13.33
CA LEU A 248 -11.28 10.70 -14.75
C LEU A 248 -12.69 10.85 -15.35
N HIS A 249 -13.75 10.91 -14.54
CA HIS A 249 -15.11 11.07 -15.05
C HIS A 249 -15.56 12.54 -15.14
N GLY A 250 -14.81 13.47 -14.56
CA GLY A 250 -15.13 14.90 -14.54
C GLY A 250 -14.00 15.78 -15.09
N PRO A 251 -14.25 17.09 -15.25
CA PRO A 251 -13.22 18.04 -15.67
C PRO A 251 -12.12 18.15 -14.60
N LEU A 252 -10.85 18.07 -15.03
CA LEU A 252 -9.71 18.12 -14.12
C LEU A 252 -9.52 19.51 -13.51
N GLU A 253 -9.98 20.55 -14.20
CA GLU A 253 -9.98 21.95 -13.78
C GLU A 253 -10.85 22.18 -12.53
N ALA A 254 -11.88 21.35 -12.32
CA ALA A 254 -12.74 21.43 -11.14
C ALA A 254 -11.99 21.07 -9.85
N TRP A 255 -10.77 20.53 -9.94
CA TRP A 255 -9.93 20.21 -8.79
C TRP A 255 -9.03 21.36 -8.35
N ASP A 256 -9.30 22.60 -8.74
CA ASP A 256 -8.65 23.79 -8.20
C ASP A 256 -8.85 23.90 -6.66
N GLU A 257 -7.87 24.44 -5.94
CA GLU A 257 -7.92 24.60 -4.48
C GLU A 257 -9.08 25.44 -3.97
N ARG A 258 -9.60 26.37 -4.78
CA ARG A 258 -10.79 27.16 -4.40
C ARG A 258 -12.04 26.29 -4.17
N PHE A 259 -12.08 25.10 -4.76
CA PHE A 259 -13.19 24.14 -4.63
C PHE A 259 -12.86 22.97 -3.69
N LEU A 260 -11.88 23.12 -2.80
CA LEU A 260 -11.41 22.03 -1.91
C LEU A 260 -12.56 21.36 -1.14
N VAL A 261 -13.49 22.13 -0.60
CA VAL A 261 -14.58 21.61 0.24
C VAL A 261 -15.58 20.84 -0.63
N GLU A 262 -15.95 21.40 -1.77
CA GLU A 262 -16.86 20.82 -2.76
C GLU A 262 -16.28 19.52 -3.34
N ARG A 263 -14.99 19.51 -3.67
CA ARG A 263 -14.30 18.30 -4.16
C ARG A 263 -14.20 17.21 -3.10
N LEU A 264 -13.99 17.60 -1.84
CA LEU A 264 -13.98 16.66 -0.73
C LEU A 264 -15.38 16.09 -0.47
N GLU A 265 -16.42 16.92 -0.57
CA GLU A 265 -17.82 16.50 -0.48
C GLU A 265 -18.18 15.52 -1.60
N ASP A 266 -17.85 15.85 -2.86
CA ASP A 266 -18.06 14.96 -4.01
C ASP A 266 -17.41 13.59 -3.79
N LEU A 267 -16.18 13.57 -3.24
CA LEU A 267 -15.47 12.33 -2.91
C LEU A 267 -16.18 11.52 -1.81
N VAL A 268 -16.66 12.18 -0.76
CA VAL A 268 -17.44 11.53 0.31
C VAL A 268 -18.74 10.96 -0.22
N MET A 269 -19.46 11.72 -1.05
CA MET A 269 -20.75 11.34 -1.60
C MET A 269 -20.61 10.20 -2.61
N TYR A 270 -19.59 10.24 -3.46
CA TYR A 270 -19.25 9.15 -4.36
C TYR A 270 -18.92 7.86 -3.60
N LEU A 271 -18.09 7.94 -2.55
CA LEU A 271 -17.77 6.78 -1.72
C LEU A 271 -19.01 6.21 -1.02
N ARG A 272 -19.87 7.07 -0.46
CA ARG A 272 -21.16 6.62 0.11
C ARG A 272 -21.98 5.86 -0.93
N ASP A 273 -22.08 6.37 -2.15
CA ASP A 273 -22.87 5.75 -3.20
C ASP A 273 -22.28 4.40 -3.62
N CYS A 274 -20.94 4.30 -3.73
CA CYS A 274 -20.25 3.04 -3.93
C CYS A 274 -20.53 2.03 -2.82
N LEU A 275 -20.52 2.46 -1.56
CA LEU A 275 -20.80 1.58 -0.41
C LEU A 275 -22.24 1.08 -0.42
N ARG A 276 -23.23 1.97 -0.64
CA ARG A 276 -24.65 1.59 -0.74
C ARG A 276 -24.95 0.69 -1.93
N LYS A 277 -24.32 0.96 -3.07
CA LYS A 277 -24.40 0.11 -4.28
C LYS A 277 -23.50 -1.13 -4.18
N GLN A 278 -22.75 -1.27 -3.08
CA GLN A 278 -21.79 -2.34 -2.83
C GLN A 278 -20.79 -2.55 -3.98
N THR A 279 -20.47 -1.48 -4.70
CA THR A 279 -19.70 -1.54 -5.95
C THR A 279 -18.66 -0.44 -6.02
N LEU A 280 -17.39 -0.85 -6.02
CA LEU A 280 -16.25 -0.02 -6.41
C LEU A 280 -15.25 -0.90 -7.15
N MET A 281 -15.15 -0.75 -8.47
CA MET A 281 -14.27 -1.58 -9.28
C MET A 281 -12.81 -1.17 -9.10
N HIS A 282 -11.92 -2.16 -9.09
CA HIS A 282 -10.49 -1.98 -9.06
C HIS A 282 -10.04 -1.23 -10.31
N PHE A 283 -9.29 -0.15 -10.10
CA PHE A 283 -9.06 0.83 -11.15
C PHE A 283 -8.32 0.30 -12.39
N PHE A 284 -7.37 -0.63 -12.21
CA PHE A 284 -6.53 -1.15 -13.30
C PHE A 284 -6.97 -2.51 -13.85
N LEU A 285 -7.94 -3.19 -13.24
CA LEU A 285 -8.29 -4.57 -13.62
C LEU A 285 -9.62 -4.56 -14.34
N GLY A 286 -9.62 -4.98 -15.61
CA GLY A 286 -10.81 -4.95 -16.45
C GLY A 286 -11.27 -3.54 -16.82
N ASN A 287 -10.41 -2.53 -16.64
CA ASN A 287 -10.73 -1.14 -16.98
C ASN A 287 -10.07 -0.74 -18.31
N ALA A 288 -10.88 -0.65 -19.36
CA ALA A 288 -10.44 -0.22 -20.68
C ALA A 288 -10.37 1.31 -20.83
N SER A 289 -11.04 2.06 -19.95
CA SER A 289 -11.21 3.51 -20.04
C SER A 289 -10.06 4.32 -19.43
N LEU A 290 -8.87 3.72 -19.33
CA LEU A 290 -7.70 4.40 -18.77
C LEU A 290 -7.02 5.29 -19.81
N PRO A 291 -6.47 6.45 -19.40
CA PRO A 291 -5.71 7.31 -20.29
C PRO A 291 -4.54 6.55 -20.92
N GLU A 292 -4.30 6.75 -22.21
CA GLU A 292 -3.22 6.06 -22.94
C GLU A 292 -1.84 6.29 -22.30
N ALA A 293 -1.64 7.47 -21.70
CA ALA A 293 -0.43 7.85 -20.98
C ALA A 293 -0.04 6.90 -19.83
N VAL A 294 -0.99 6.13 -19.28
CA VAL A 294 -0.74 5.22 -18.15
C VAL A 294 -0.22 3.84 -18.59
N ALA A 295 -0.12 3.58 -19.91
CA ALA A 295 0.47 2.40 -20.55
C ALA A 295 0.30 1.12 -19.72
N LEU A 296 -0.94 0.63 -19.64
CA LEU A 296 -1.27 -0.56 -18.86
C LEU A 296 -1.11 -1.83 -19.72
N PRO A 297 -0.44 -2.89 -19.22
CA PRO A 297 -0.34 -4.16 -19.92
C PRO A 297 -1.70 -4.74 -20.32
N ARG A 298 -1.76 -5.29 -21.54
CA ARG A 298 -2.99 -5.77 -22.18
C ARG A 298 -3.76 -6.76 -21.29
N PHE A 299 -3.05 -7.68 -20.64
CA PHE A 299 -3.69 -8.69 -19.78
C PHE A 299 -4.41 -8.11 -18.56
N LEU A 300 -4.03 -6.92 -18.07
CA LEU A 300 -4.74 -6.24 -16.98
C LEU A 300 -6.03 -5.58 -17.49
N LYS A 301 -5.99 -5.00 -18.70
CA LYS A 301 -7.19 -4.44 -19.35
C LYS A 301 -8.22 -5.53 -19.66
N GLU A 302 -7.76 -6.71 -20.07
CA GLU A 302 -8.60 -7.87 -20.42
C GLU A 302 -8.95 -8.76 -19.21
N ALA A 303 -8.42 -8.47 -18.02
CA ALA A 303 -8.74 -9.22 -16.81
C ALA A 303 -10.21 -9.05 -16.44
N ALA A 304 -10.78 -10.04 -15.75
CA ALA A 304 -12.10 -9.90 -15.16
C ALA A 304 -12.11 -8.71 -14.18
N PRO A 305 -13.14 -7.84 -14.21
CA PRO A 305 -13.23 -6.71 -13.29
C PRO A 305 -13.34 -7.22 -11.86
N VAL A 306 -12.64 -6.54 -10.95
CA VAL A 306 -12.60 -6.91 -9.52
C VAL A 306 -13.31 -5.82 -8.72
N ASN A 307 -14.37 -6.18 -8.00
CA ASN A 307 -15.02 -5.26 -7.08
C ASN A 307 -14.29 -5.27 -5.72
N LEU A 308 -13.73 -4.13 -5.31
CA LEU A 308 -13.00 -3.96 -4.06
C LEU A 308 -13.88 -4.17 -2.82
N LEU A 309 -15.20 -3.97 -2.96
CA LEU A 309 -16.17 -4.09 -1.86
C LEU A 309 -16.77 -5.50 -1.72
N ALA A 310 -16.48 -6.41 -2.66
CA ALA A 310 -17.07 -7.75 -2.67
C ALA A 310 -16.69 -8.64 -1.48
N ALA A 311 -15.65 -8.26 -0.72
CA ALA A 311 -15.22 -8.99 0.46
C ALA A 311 -16.00 -8.62 1.74
N PHE A 312 -16.94 -7.68 1.66
CA PHE A 312 -17.74 -7.20 2.79
C PHE A 312 -19.23 -7.48 2.55
N ASP A 313 -19.94 -7.78 3.62
CA ASP A 313 -21.38 -7.97 3.60
C ASP A 313 -22.12 -6.63 3.53
N GLY A 314 -23.34 -6.65 2.99
CA GLY A 314 -24.18 -5.46 2.82
C GLY A 314 -24.37 -4.62 4.09
N PRO A 315 -24.75 -5.22 5.25
CA PRO A 315 -24.92 -4.48 6.49
C PRO A 315 -23.67 -3.71 6.94
N THR A 316 -22.48 -4.31 6.80
CA THR A 316 -21.21 -3.65 7.09
C THR A 316 -20.96 -2.45 6.17
N LEU A 317 -21.27 -2.60 4.88
CA LEU A 317 -21.10 -1.54 3.89
C LEU A 317 -22.11 -0.39 4.12
N ASP A 318 -23.35 -0.70 4.49
CA ASP A 318 -24.37 0.30 4.83
C ASP A 318 -24.00 1.06 6.10
N LEU A 319 -23.51 0.37 7.13
CA LEU A 319 -23.00 0.99 8.34
C LEU A 319 -21.78 1.87 8.03
N ALA A 320 -20.86 1.43 7.18
CA ALA A 320 -19.75 2.24 6.72
C ALA A 320 -20.20 3.48 5.95
N ALA A 321 -21.22 3.38 5.10
CA ALA A 321 -21.79 4.52 4.39
C ALA A 321 -22.41 5.54 5.35
N PHE A 322 -23.17 5.07 6.35
CA PHE A 322 -23.74 5.92 7.39
C PHE A 322 -22.65 6.61 8.20
N GLN A 323 -21.65 5.86 8.68
CA GLN A 323 -20.55 6.37 9.49
C GLN A 323 -19.67 7.35 8.71
N LEU A 324 -19.49 7.15 7.39
CA LEU A 324 -18.79 8.08 6.51
C LEU A 324 -19.52 9.43 6.44
N LEU A 325 -20.83 9.43 6.19
CA LEU A 325 -21.62 10.66 6.19
C LEU A 325 -21.65 11.36 7.54
N TYR A 326 -21.82 10.58 8.61
CA TYR A 326 -21.79 11.12 9.97
C TYR A 326 -20.43 11.76 10.27
N THR A 327 -19.33 11.13 9.86
CA THR A 327 -17.98 11.70 10.03
C THR A 327 -17.80 12.98 9.22
N TRP A 328 -18.38 13.03 8.01
CA TRP A 328 -18.35 14.23 7.17
C TRP A 328 -19.14 15.39 7.80
N SER A 329 -20.36 15.16 8.30
CA SER A 329 -21.15 16.21 8.96
C SER A 329 -20.47 16.75 10.23
N GLN A 330 -19.67 15.91 10.90
CA GLN A 330 -18.87 16.30 12.07
C GLN A 330 -17.46 16.79 11.71
N ALA A 331 -17.08 16.85 10.42
CA ALA A 331 -15.72 17.16 10.00
C ALA A 331 -15.21 18.52 10.53
N PRO A 332 -15.99 19.63 10.51
CA PRO A 332 -15.51 20.90 11.05
C PRO A 332 -15.15 20.81 12.54
N HIS A 333 -15.95 20.08 13.33
CA HIS A 333 -15.69 19.86 14.76
C HIS A 333 -14.48 18.96 15.00
N LEU A 334 -14.35 17.87 14.23
CA LEU A 334 -13.21 16.96 14.32
C LEU A 334 -11.90 17.67 13.95
N ILE A 335 -11.88 18.39 12.82
CA ILE A 335 -10.71 19.14 12.38
C ILE A 335 -10.32 20.17 13.45
N ARG A 336 -11.27 20.95 13.98
CA ARG A 336 -10.98 21.97 15.00
C ARG A 336 -10.48 21.40 16.31
N THR A 337 -10.99 20.24 16.73
CA THR A 337 -10.62 19.57 17.98
C THR A 337 -9.21 19.00 17.89
N TYR A 338 -8.88 18.34 16.77
CA TYR A 338 -7.60 17.65 16.58
C TYR A 338 -6.50 18.53 15.96
N SER A 339 -6.83 19.72 15.45
CA SER A 339 -5.86 20.76 15.07
C SER A 339 -5.30 21.54 16.27
N ARG A 340 -5.82 21.33 17.49
CA ARG A 340 -5.28 21.94 18.70
C ARG A 340 -3.95 21.29 19.07
N ALA A 341 -2.97 22.12 19.46
CA ALA A 341 -1.57 21.75 19.73
C ALA A 341 -1.33 20.57 20.69
N ARG A 342 -2.36 20.10 21.41
CA ARG A 342 -2.29 18.91 22.28
C ARG A 342 -2.37 17.57 21.52
N TYR A 343 -2.90 17.55 20.31
CA TYR A 343 -3.04 16.34 19.48
C TYR A 343 -2.12 16.34 18.24
N LEU A 344 -1.63 17.52 17.85
CA LEU A 344 -0.44 17.62 17.03
C LEU A 344 0.73 17.17 17.91
N ARG A 345 1.35 16.03 17.60
CA ARG A 345 2.72 15.77 18.10
C ARG A 345 3.53 17.06 17.82
N PRO A 346 4.33 17.58 18.76
CA PRO A 346 5.06 18.81 18.51
C PRO A 346 5.82 18.63 17.20
N ALA A 347 5.53 19.49 16.22
CA ALA A 347 6.49 19.68 15.15
C ALA A 347 7.83 20.00 15.85
N PRO A 348 8.96 19.35 15.50
CA PRO A 348 10.23 19.83 15.99
C PRO A 348 10.29 21.32 15.66
N ALA A 349 10.50 22.14 16.69
CA ALA A 349 10.56 23.58 16.54
C ALA A 349 11.45 23.92 15.34
N ALA A 350 10.99 24.83 14.47
CA ALA A 350 11.80 25.29 13.37
C ALA A 350 13.15 25.75 13.92
N CYS A 351 14.24 25.10 13.50
CA CYS A 351 15.59 25.50 13.88
C CYS A 351 15.81 26.94 13.38
N ARG A 352 15.80 27.90 14.31
CA ARG A 352 16.25 29.28 14.04
C ARG A 352 17.77 29.29 14.00
N HIS A 353 18.37 28.82 12.92
CA HIS A 353 19.78 29.11 12.65
C HIS A 353 19.94 29.46 11.18
N GLY A 354 20.00 30.76 10.94
CA GLY A 354 20.22 31.40 9.65
C GLY A 354 20.55 32.86 9.87
N ALA A 355 21.57 33.14 10.69
CA ALA A 355 22.28 34.42 10.75
C ALA A 355 23.39 34.33 11.80
N GLU A 356 24.45 33.55 11.54
CA GLU A 356 25.77 33.77 12.17
C GLU A 356 26.78 32.78 11.56
N ALA A 357 27.38 33.18 10.44
CA ALA A 357 28.72 32.78 10.01
C ALA A 357 28.96 33.34 8.60
N ARG A 358 29.39 34.60 8.53
CA ARG A 358 30.29 35.16 7.50
C ARG A 358 30.62 36.60 7.89
N GLN A 359 31.48 36.75 8.89
CA GLN A 359 32.43 37.85 8.91
C GLN A 359 33.80 37.22 8.75
N GLU A 360 34.27 37.24 7.52
CA GLU A 360 35.67 37.07 7.17
C GLU A 360 36.46 38.21 7.84
N LEU A 361 37.46 37.86 8.64
CA LEU A 361 38.48 38.81 9.08
C LEU A 361 39.42 39.07 7.89
N PRO A 362 39.65 40.33 7.48
CA PRO A 362 40.75 40.65 6.58
C PRO A 362 42.08 40.58 7.36
N GLY A 363 43.09 40.02 6.72
CA GLY A 363 44.41 39.85 7.30
C GLY A 363 45.16 41.16 7.53
N GLU A 364 46.11 41.08 8.46
CA GLU A 364 47.51 41.47 8.32
C GLU A 364 48.37 40.49 9.12
#